data_AF-A0A7R9TLZ8-F1
#
_entry.id   AF-A0A7R9TLZ8-F1
#
_cell.length_a   1.000
_cell.length_b   1.000
_cell.length_c   1.000
_cell.angle_alpha   90.00
_cell.angle_beta   90.00
_cell.angle_gamma   90.00
#
_symmetry.space_group_name_H-M   'P 1'
#
loop_
_entity.id
_entity.type
_entity.pdbx_description
1 polymer ?
#
loop_
_entity_poly.entity_id
_entity_poly.type
_entity_poly.pdbx_seq_one_letter_code
_entity_poly.pdbx_strand_id
1 'polypeptide(L)'
;MATPASDGGSRTAAISRAPEGGGDGGDPSGGGGQLRVRRRSPAQRLRQGLAPRSAACSTYAEDIDAVTTARRPWLMAPAVNIRNVDCHAAETLVNVATCTAYEWAARVAAQKCADARGLGDSAAESRLRPVAPTIRAAGAIAALYHCSGQSTYKHREKLRRLDLISVAALATAWAHATGARTSGLSTVCFAAYAAVHQPMAVTMVQGTRAHLALFRRASRPGPNFKRRRAAFKTGTATAAVAAGTFMSEDKFPDTPYIHAAWHLLSAAAIAQLLTVCAE
;
A
#
# COMPACT_ATOMS: atom_id res chain seq x y z
N MET A 1 35.58 -47.93 35.59
CA MET A 1 36.50 -47.94 34.42
C MET A 1 36.64 -46.49 33.97
N ALA A 2 37.54 -45.72 34.58
CA ALA A 2 38.99 -45.70 34.38
C ALA A 2 39.38 -45.14 32.99
N THR A 3 39.65 -43.84 32.95
CA THR A 3 40.76 -43.29 32.15
C THR A 3 42.08 -43.86 32.70
N PRO A 4 43.14 -44.02 31.89
CA PRO A 4 44.11 -42.92 31.83
C PRO A 4 44.94 -42.81 30.53
N ALA A 5 45.58 -41.64 30.41
CA ALA A 5 46.99 -41.42 30.01
C ALA A 5 47.43 -41.75 28.57
N SER A 6 48.49 -41.18 28.02
CA SER A 6 49.24 -39.92 28.17
C SER A 6 50.38 -40.00 27.14
N ASP A 7 51.03 -38.87 26.89
CA ASP A 7 52.40 -38.73 26.35
C ASP A 7 52.64 -39.02 24.86
N GLY A 8 53.46 -38.24 24.16
CA GLY A 8 54.26 -37.11 24.59
C GLY A 8 55.30 -36.77 23.54
N GLY A 9 55.55 -35.46 23.37
CA GLY A 9 56.82 -34.86 22.96
C GLY A 9 57.39 -35.18 21.56
N SER A 10 58.28 -34.40 20.97
CA SER A 10 58.83 -33.07 21.22
C SER A 10 59.85 -32.81 20.09
N ARG A 11 60.24 -31.53 19.88
CA ARG A 11 61.46 -31.05 19.18
C ARG A 11 61.44 -31.08 17.63
N THR A 12 62.03 -30.17 16.85
CA THR A 12 62.76 -28.87 17.00
C THR A 12 62.91 -28.35 15.56
N ALA A 13 62.52 -27.10 15.26
CA ALA A 13 63.39 -25.94 15.03
C ALA A 13 64.29 -25.99 13.77
N ALA A 14 64.09 -25.04 12.84
CA ALA A 14 65.08 -24.01 12.45
C ALA A 14 64.97 -23.54 10.97
N ILE A 15 64.75 -22.22 10.82
CA ILE A 15 65.51 -21.27 9.95
C ILE A 15 65.43 -21.47 8.42
N SER A 16 64.86 -20.49 7.69
CA SER A 16 65.63 -19.44 6.97
C SER A 16 64.78 -18.53 6.07
N ARG A 17 64.99 -17.22 6.24
CA ARG A 17 65.13 -16.11 5.26
C ARG A 17 64.20 -15.99 4.02
N ALA A 18 63.57 -14.81 3.92
CA ALA A 18 63.26 -14.13 2.64
C ALA A 18 64.54 -13.49 2.05
N PRO A 19 64.60 -13.20 0.73
CA PRO A 19 64.07 -11.92 0.21
C PRO A 19 63.52 -11.93 -1.24
N GLU A 20 62.71 -10.89 -1.51
CA GLU A 20 62.50 -10.05 -2.71
C GLU A 20 62.68 -10.53 -4.17
N GLY A 21 61.80 -9.97 -5.03
CA GLY A 21 61.87 -9.92 -6.50
C GLY A 21 60.64 -10.60 -7.12
N GLY A 22 59.67 -9.93 -7.76
CA GLY A 22 59.78 -8.91 -8.81
C GLY A 22 59.33 -9.56 -10.13
N GLY A 23 58.22 -9.14 -10.73
CA GLY A 23 57.80 -9.66 -12.04
C GLY A 23 56.34 -9.42 -12.41
N ASP A 24 56.15 -8.42 -13.27
CA ASP A 24 54.94 -8.13 -14.07
C ASP A 24 54.31 -9.34 -14.76
N GLY A 25 53.01 -9.25 -15.00
CA GLY A 25 52.41 -9.89 -16.16
C GLY A 25 50.94 -10.30 -16.02
N GLY A 26 50.05 -9.55 -16.69
CA GLY A 26 48.89 -10.17 -17.35
C GLY A 26 47.53 -9.97 -16.67
N ASP A 27 46.85 -8.90 -17.05
CA ASP A 27 45.39 -8.85 -17.12
C ASP A 27 44.91 -9.94 -18.12
N PRO A 28 43.77 -10.62 -17.88
CA PRO A 28 42.59 -10.17 -18.61
C PRO A 28 41.26 -10.31 -17.85
N SER A 29 40.44 -9.28 -18.04
CA SER A 29 39.00 -9.40 -18.31
C SER A 29 38.11 -9.80 -17.12
N GLY A 30 37.71 -8.79 -16.33
CA GLY A 30 36.61 -8.87 -15.37
C GLY A 30 35.74 -7.62 -15.41
N GLY A 31 35.06 -7.36 -16.54
CA GLY A 31 34.15 -6.22 -16.73
C GLY A 31 32.84 -6.35 -15.93
N GLY A 32 32.94 -6.37 -14.60
CA GLY A 32 31.81 -6.20 -13.68
C GLY A 32 31.41 -4.73 -13.62
N GLY A 33 30.49 -4.31 -14.49
CA GLY A 33 29.91 -2.96 -14.47
C GLY A 33 29.13 -2.69 -13.18
N GLN A 34 29.80 -2.24 -12.12
CA GLN A 34 29.15 -1.56 -11.01
C GLN A 34 28.61 -0.23 -11.53
N LEU A 35 27.29 -0.14 -11.68
CA LEU A 35 26.55 1.10 -11.87
C LEU A 35 26.81 2.02 -10.66
N ARG A 36 27.87 2.83 -10.75
CA ARG A 36 28.18 3.89 -9.80
C ARG A 36 27.10 4.96 -9.95
N VAL A 37 26.06 4.90 -9.11
CA VAL A 37 25.03 5.94 -9.03
C VAL A 37 25.74 7.25 -8.64
N ARG A 38 25.90 8.14 -9.62
CA ARG A 38 26.59 9.42 -9.46
C ARG A 38 25.75 10.30 -8.54
N ARG A 39 26.16 10.43 -7.27
CA ARG A 39 25.54 11.34 -6.29
C ARG A 39 25.49 12.76 -6.88
N ARG A 40 24.29 13.32 -7.08
CA ARG A 40 24.13 14.73 -7.46
C ARG A 40 24.42 15.61 -6.26
N SER A 41 25.18 16.68 -6.48
CA SER A 41 25.51 17.62 -5.40
C SER A 41 24.27 18.41 -4.97
N PRO A 42 24.20 18.88 -3.71
CA PRO A 42 23.13 19.77 -3.24
C PRO A 42 22.91 20.99 -4.15
N ALA A 43 23.98 21.52 -4.75
CA ALA A 43 23.93 22.64 -5.69
C ALA A 43 23.22 22.29 -7.02
N GLN A 44 23.30 21.03 -7.48
CA GLN A 44 22.57 20.58 -8.67
C GLN A 44 21.06 20.41 -8.42
N ARG A 45 20.65 20.11 -7.18
CA ARG A 45 19.23 20.00 -6.80
C ARG A 45 18.55 21.36 -6.73
N LEU A 46 19.24 22.36 -6.20
CA LEU A 46 18.76 23.75 -6.15
C LEU A 46 18.55 24.35 -7.55
N ARG A 47 19.39 24.01 -8.54
CA ARG A 47 19.21 24.44 -9.93
C ARG A 47 17.98 23.83 -10.63
N GLN A 48 17.41 22.75 -10.09
CA GLN A 48 16.23 22.07 -10.63
C GLN A 48 14.92 22.48 -9.93
N GLY A 49 14.94 23.51 -9.07
CA GLY A 49 13.75 23.96 -8.36
C GLY A 49 13.23 22.98 -7.30
N LEU A 50 14.01 21.95 -6.95
CA LEU A 50 13.66 20.99 -5.91
C LEU A 50 14.03 21.58 -4.54
N ALA A 51 13.03 21.78 -3.68
CA ALA A 51 13.24 22.24 -2.32
C ALA A 51 14.21 21.30 -1.56
N PRO A 52 15.10 21.83 -0.71
CA PRO A 52 16.00 21.00 0.07
C PRO A 52 15.18 20.13 1.03
N ARG A 53 15.35 18.80 0.94
CA ARG A 53 14.86 17.87 1.96
C ARG A 53 15.39 18.30 3.32
N SER A 54 14.54 18.25 4.35
CA SER A 54 15.00 18.41 5.73
C SER A 54 16.07 17.35 6.02
N ALA A 55 17.08 17.69 6.83
CA ALA A 55 18.17 16.78 7.18
C ALA A 55 17.67 15.46 7.81
N ALA A 56 16.49 15.46 8.43
CA ALA A 56 15.84 14.26 8.98
C ALA A 56 15.21 13.35 7.89
N CYS A 57 14.80 13.90 6.74
CA CYS A 57 14.34 13.10 5.60
C CYS A 57 15.53 12.44 4.88
N SER A 58 16.72 13.01 5.01
CA SER A 58 17.98 12.46 4.46
C SER A 58 18.44 11.20 5.18
N THR A 59 18.42 11.17 6.51
CA THR A 59 18.85 10.00 7.30
C THR A 59 17.85 8.84 7.23
N TYR A 60 16.55 9.14 7.18
CA TYR A 60 15.50 8.13 6.98
C TYR A 60 15.57 7.46 5.60
N ALA A 61 15.97 8.20 4.56
CA ALA A 61 16.13 7.67 3.21
C ALA A 61 17.29 6.68 3.09
N GLU A 62 18.38 6.87 3.84
CA GLU A 62 19.55 5.99 3.85
C GLU A 62 19.24 4.62 4.47
N ASP A 63 18.46 4.58 5.57
CA ASP A 63 17.99 3.33 6.18
C ASP A 63 17.05 2.54 5.24
N ILE A 64 16.25 3.22 4.41
CA ILE A 64 15.34 2.56 3.48
C ILE A 64 16.07 2.02 2.24
N ASP A 65 17.06 2.75 1.70
CA ASP A 65 17.86 2.30 0.55
C ASP A 65 18.56 0.96 0.84
N ALA A 66 18.97 0.72 2.10
CA ALA A 66 19.57 -0.54 2.53
C ALA A 66 18.57 -1.73 2.57
N VAL A 67 17.27 -1.48 2.78
CA VAL A 67 16.24 -2.53 2.95
C VAL A 67 15.46 -2.82 1.65
N THR A 68 15.38 -1.87 0.72
CA THR A 68 14.49 -1.93 -0.46
C THR A 68 15.15 -2.41 -1.76
N THR A 69 16.37 -2.94 -1.72
CA THR A 69 17.11 -3.42 -2.91
C THR A 69 16.53 -4.68 -3.57
N ALA A 70 15.50 -5.32 -3.00
CA ALA A 70 14.76 -6.39 -3.66
C ALA A 70 13.64 -5.84 -4.56
N ARG A 71 13.97 -5.49 -5.81
CA ARG A 71 13.00 -5.18 -6.89
C ARG A 71 12.12 -6.40 -7.19
N ARG A 72 11.05 -6.61 -6.44
CA ARG A 72 9.99 -7.58 -6.76
C ARG A 72 8.82 -6.88 -7.46
N PRO A 73 8.07 -7.54 -8.34
CA PRO A 73 6.85 -6.98 -8.94
C PRO A 73 5.90 -6.50 -7.84
N TRP A 74 5.31 -5.31 -7.97
CA TRP A 74 4.42 -4.68 -6.97
C TRP A 74 3.24 -5.56 -6.54
N LEU A 75 2.81 -6.49 -7.39
CA LEU A 75 1.77 -7.50 -7.12
C LEU A 75 2.24 -8.66 -6.23
N MET A 76 3.56 -8.89 -6.15
CA MET A 76 4.21 -10.02 -5.48
C MET A 76 5.15 -9.56 -4.34
N ALA A 77 5.37 -8.26 -4.21
CA ALA A 77 6.20 -7.68 -3.17
C ALA A 77 5.32 -7.43 -1.94
N PRO A 78 5.63 -8.01 -0.76
CA PRO A 78 5.08 -7.52 0.50
C PRO A 78 5.65 -6.13 0.87
N ALA A 79 6.50 -5.54 0.01
CA ALA A 79 7.14 -4.26 0.22
C ALA A 79 6.14 -3.14 0.00
N VAL A 80 5.35 -2.92 1.05
CA VAL A 80 4.88 -1.61 1.45
C VAL A 80 5.94 -0.57 1.11
N ASN A 81 5.67 0.35 0.18
CA ASN A 81 6.58 1.44 -0.11
C ASN A 81 6.57 2.42 1.07
N ILE A 82 7.44 2.18 2.06
CA ILE A 82 7.57 2.97 3.28
C ILE A 82 8.36 4.28 3.01
N ARG A 83 8.94 4.44 1.80
CA ARG A 83 9.62 5.69 1.39
C ARG A 83 8.68 6.88 1.31
N ASN A 84 7.37 6.62 1.20
CA ASN A 84 6.37 7.67 1.16
C ASN A 84 6.09 8.21 2.56
N VAL A 85 7.03 9.00 3.05
CA VAL A 85 6.86 9.86 4.22
C VAL A 85 6.45 11.23 3.72
N ASP A 86 5.42 11.80 4.34
CA ASP A 86 5.04 13.19 4.10
C ASP A 86 6.27 14.08 4.25
N CYS A 87 6.62 14.80 3.20
CA CYS A 87 7.88 15.53 3.11
C CYS A 87 7.89 16.80 3.98
N HIS A 88 6.70 17.35 4.27
CA HIS A 88 6.54 18.57 5.06
C HIS A 88 5.18 18.61 5.78
N ALA A 89 5.08 19.44 6.84
CA ALA A 89 3.90 19.55 7.68
C ALA A 89 2.61 19.83 6.90
N ALA A 90 2.67 20.67 5.84
CA ALA A 90 1.51 20.95 5.01
C ALA A 90 0.99 19.71 4.26
N GLU A 91 1.87 18.76 3.88
CA GLU A 91 1.46 17.51 3.25
C GLU A 91 0.77 16.60 4.26
N THR A 92 1.33 16.47 5.48
CA THR A 92 0.67 15.74 6.57
C THR A 92 -0.71 16.31 6.90
N LEU A 93 -0.82 17.64 7.02
CA LEU A 93 -2.11 18.29 7.29
C LEU A 93 -3.13 17.99 6.19
N VAL A 94 -2.72 18.07 4.92
CA VAL A 94 -3.62 17.77 3.78
C VAL A 94 -3.97 16.28 3.73
N ASN A 95 -3.02 15.37 3.93
CA ASN A 95 -3.29 13.93 3.95
C ASN A 95 -4.25 13.55 5.09
N VAL A 96 -4.04 14.07 6.30
CA VAL A 96 -4.94 13.86 7.45
C VAL A 96 -6.32 14.48 7.19
N ALA A 97 -6.38 15.70 6.67
CA ALA A 97 -7.65 16.37 6.38
C ALA A 97 -8.45 15.60 5.32
N THR A 98 -7.80 15.10 4.27
CA THR A 98 -8.46 14.33 3.21
C THR A 98 -8.95 12.96 3.68
N CYS A 99 -8.40 12.37 4.76
CA CYS A 99 -8.97 11.19 5.39
C CYS A 99 -10.43 11.40 5.87
N THR A 100 -10.84 12.64 6.17
CA THR A 100 -12.23 12.93 6.57
C THR A 100 -13.24 12.70 5.45
N ALA A 101 -12.81 12.63 4.19
CA ALA A 101 -13.68 12.25 3.07
C ALA A 101 -14.25 10.83 3.22
N TYR A 102 -13.53 9.93 3.91
CA TYR A 102 -14.05 8.62 4.25
C TYR A 102 -15.22 8.70 5.25
N GLU A 103 -15.24 9.67 6.18
CA GLU A 103 -16.42 9.84 7.04
C GLU A 103 -17.65 10.25 6.24
N TRP A 104 -17.49 11.13 5.23
CA TRP A 104 -18.59 11.45 4.32
C TRP A 104 -19.09 10.20 3.56
N ALA A 105 -18.18 9.42 2.97
CA ALA A 105 -18.56 8.17 2.29
C ALA A 105 -19.22 7.16 3.24
N ALA A 106 -18.77 7.09 4.50
CA ALA A 106 -19.37 6.24 5.53
C ALA A 106 -20.80 6.67 5.90
N ARG A 107 -21.09 7.99 5.92
CA ARG A 107 -22.46 8.48 6.11
C ARG A 107 -23.35 8.11 4.94
N VAL A 108 -22.86 8.18 3.70
CA VAL A 108 -23.59 7.70 2.52
C VAL A 108 -23.91 6.21 2.66
N ALA A 109 -22.93 5.39 3.06
CA ALA A 109 -23.13 3.95 3.28
C ALA A 109 -24.15 3.67 4.40
N ALA A 110 -24.07 4.40 5.51
CA ALA A 110 -25.00 4.27 6.63
C ALA A 110 -26.42 4.66 6.23
N GLN A 111 -26.59 5.73 5.45
CA GLN A 111 -27.89 6.12 4.91
C GLN A 111 -28.46 5.03 4.01
N LYS A 112 -27.68 4.45 3.10
CA LYS A 112 -28.15 3.34 2.26
C LYS A 112 -28.56 2.11 3.06
N CYS A 113 -27.84 1.81 4.13
CA CYS A 113 -28.22 0.74 5.04
C CYS A 113 -29.54 1.05 5.79
N ALA A 114 -29.74 2.30 6.19
CA ALA A 114 -30.99 2.75 6.84
C ALA A 114 -32.18 2.73 5.88
N ASP A 115 -32.00 3.17 4.63
CA ASP A 115 -33.00 3.11 3.57
C ASP A 115 -33.46 1.66 3.34
N ALA A 116 -32.52 0.71 3.24
CA ALA A 116 -32.82 -0.71 3.09
C ALA A 116 -33.64 -1.27 4.27
N ARG A 117 -33.30 -0.87 5.50
CA ARG A 117 -34.07 -1.22 6.69
C ARG A 117 -35.48 -0.64 6.65
N GLY A 118 -35.64 0.63 6.27
CA GLY A 118 -36.94 1.30 6.18
C GLY A 118 -37.87 0.66 5.15
N LEU A 119 -37.30 0.06 4.09
CA LEU A 119 -38.03 -0.71 3.08
C LEU A 119 -38.29 -2.17 3.46
N GLY A 120 -37.79 -2.64 4.61
CA GLY A 120 -37.89 -4.04 5.04
C GLY A 120 -36.99 -5.02 4.28
N ASP A 121 -36.00 -4.53 3.52
CA ASP A 121 -35.05 -5.37 2.77
C ASP A 121 -33.90 -5.83 3.68
N SER A 122 -34.17 -6.85 4.50
CA SER A 122 -33.20 -7.48 5.40
C SER A 122 -31.95 -8.01 4.68
N ALA A 123 -32.07 -8.39 3.40
CA ALA A 123 -30.96 -8.91 2.61
C ALA A 123 -30.03 -7.78 2.11
N ALA A 124 -30.58 -6.63 1.71
CA ALA A 124 -29.77 -5.45 1.43
C ALA A 124 -29.17 -4.84 2.71
N GLU A 125 -29.94 -4.79 3.81
CA GLU A 125 -29.45 -4.27 5.08
C GLU A 125 -28.24 -5.07 5.57
N SER A 126 -28.34 -6.41 5.66
CA SER A 126 -27.24 -7.26 6.11
C SER A 126 -25.96 -7.10 5.28
N ARG A 127 -26.12 -6.95 3.96
CA ARG A 127 -25.01 -6.73 3.01
C ARG A 127 -24.34 -5.35 3.16
N LEU A 128 -25.12 -4.30 3.45
CA LEU A 128 -24.64 -2.92 3.56
C LEU A 128 -24.11 -2.58 4.96
N ARG A 129 -24.61 -3.26 6.01
CA ARG A 129 -24.24 -3.05 7.41
C ARG A 129 -22.72 -2.98 7.68
N PRO A 130 -21.86 -3.85 7.10
CA PRO A 130 -20.41 -3.77 7.35
C PRO A 130 -19.68 -2.65 6.58
N VAL A 131 -20.32 -2.00 5.59
CA VAL A 131 -19.64 -1.05 4.70
C VAL A 131 -19.27 0.25 5.42
N ALA A 132 -20.21 0.88 6.12
CA ALA A 132 -19.93 2.13 6.85
C ALA A 132 -18.80 2.02 7.88
N PRO A 133 -18.78 1.01 8.80
CA PRO A 133 -17.69 0.89 9.76
C PRO A 133 -16.34 0.58 9.11
N THR A 134 -16.30 -0.19 8.02
CA THR A 134 -15.04 -0.46 7.30
C THR A 134 -14.48 0.77 6.60
N ILE A 135 -15.33 1.62 6.01
CA ILE A 135 -14.91 2.93 5.47
C ILE A 135 -14.31 3.82 6.57
N ARG A 136 -14.96 3.91 7.73
CA ARG A 136 -14.44 4.70 8.87
C ARG A 136 -13.10 4.18 9.37
N ALA A 137 -12.97 2.86 9.50
CA ALA A 137 -11.73 2.24 9.93
C ALA A 137 -10.60 2.56 8.95
N ALA A 138 -10.84 2.47 7.63
CA ALA A 138 -9.85 2.83 6.62
C ALA A 138 -9.39 4.30 6.75
N GLY A 139 -10.33 5.24 6.86
CA GLY A 139 -9.99 6.66 7.06
C GLY A 139 -9.25 6.94 8.36
N ALA A 140 -9.64 6.32 9.47
CA ALA A 140 -8.97 6.49 10.76
C ALA A 140 -7.55 5.91 10.75
N ILE A 141 -7.37 4.73 10.17
CA ILE A 141 -6.05 4.08 10.07
C ILE A 141 -5.13 4.88 9.13
N ALA A 142 -5.63 5.36 8.00
CA ALA A 142 -4.88 6.25 7.10
C ALA A 142 -4.45 7.53 7.83
N ALA A 143 -5.35 8.16 8.59
CA ALA A 143 -5.02 9.33 9.40
C ALA A 143 -3.94 9.03 10.45
N LEU A 144 -4.03 7.89 11.15
CA LEU A 144 -3.00 7.45 12.10
C LEU A 144 -1.64 7.23 11.42
N TYR A 145 -1.64 6.67 10.21
CA TYR A 145 -0.42 6.51 9.41
C TYR A 145 0.24 7.87 9.11
N HIS A 146 -0.52 8.87 8.66
CA HIS A 146 0.04 10.20 8.38
C HIS A 146 0.44 10.96 9.66
N CYS A 147 -0.38 10.90 10.71
CA CYS A 147 -0.06 11.49 12.03
C CYS A 147 1.19 10.89 12.67
N SER A 148 1.60 9.68 12.27
CA SER A 148 2.84 9.07 12.77
C SER A 148 4.11 9.82 12.36
N GLY A 149 4.01 10.78 11.43
CA GLY A 149 5.10 11.68 11.04
C GLY A 149 6.40 10.92 10.73
N GLN A 150 7.52 11.39 11.28
CA GLN A 150 8.83 10.73 11.20
C GLN A 150 9.11 9.76 12.37
N SER A 151 8.07 9.13 12.93
CA SER A 151 8.27 8.04 13.91
C SER A 151 9.19 6.94 13.37
N THR A 152 9.72 6.09 14.26
CA THR A 152 10.71 5.08 13.86
C THR A 152 10.18 4.19 12.72
N TYR A 153 11.06 3.80 11.80
CA TYR A 153 10.73 3.00 10.62
C TYR A 153 9.78 1.83 10.91
N LYS A 154 10.04 1.09 12.00
CA LYS A 154 9.23 -0.06 12.44
C LYS A 154 7.78 0.30 12.77
N HIS A 155 7.50 1.49 13.27
CA HIS A 155 6.12 1.93 13.58
C HIS A 155 5.38 2.34 12.31
N ARG A 156 6.01 3.13 11.43
CA ARG A 156 5.43 3.50 10.14
C ARG A 156 5.15 2.30 9.26
N GLU A 157 6.05 1.33 9.20
CA GLU A 157 5.85 0.09 8.46
C GLU A 157 4.59 -0.65 8.92
N LYS A 158 4.40 -0.79 10.24
CA LYS A 158 3.21 -1.42 10.81
C LYS A 158 1.94 -0.64 10.47
N LEU A 159 1.96 0.69 10.61
CA LEU A 159 0.81 1.53 10.32
C LEU A 159 0.45 1.54 8.84
N ARG A 160 1.44 1.59 7.94
CA ARG A 160 1.20 1.49 6.50
C ARG A 160 0.69 0.11 6.11
N ARG A 161 1.20 -0.96 6.73
CA ARG A 161 0.65 -2.30 6.51
C ARG A 161 -0.80 -2.39 7.00
N LEU A 162 -1.11 -1.80 8.14
CA LEU A 162 -2.47 -1.73 8.67
C LEU A 162 -3.40 -0.92 7.76
N ASP A 163 -2.91 0.18 7.19
CA ASP A 163 -3.61 0.99 6.20
C ASP A 163 -3.99 0.15 4.97
N LEU A 164 -3.02 -0.57 4.37
CA LEU A 164 -3.29 -1.47 3.24
C LEU A 164 -4.26 -2.61 3.59
N ILE A 165 -4.15 -3.19 4.80
CA ILE A 165 -5.11 -4.20 5.29
C ILE A 165 -6.51 -3.61 5.39
N SER A 166 -6.64 -2.36 5.86
CA SER A 166 -7.92 -1.69 6.00
C SER A 166 -8.59 -1.44 4.64
N VAL A 167 -7.80 -1.08 3.62
CA VAL A 167 -8.27 -0.96 2.22
C VAL A 167 -8.74 -2.32 1.68
N ALA A 168 -8.02 -3.40 1.97
CA ALA A 168 -8.41 -4.75 1.58
C ALA A 168 -9.70 -5.23 2.29
N ALA A 169 -9.85 -4.90 3.58
CA ALA A 169 -11.06 -5.17 4.35
C ALA A 169 -12.26 -4.39 3.77
N LEU A 170 -12.07 -3.12 3.43
CA LEU A 170 -13.07 -2.30 2.75
C LEU A 170 -13.46 -2.89 1.40
N ALA A 171 -12.50 -3.29 0.56
CA ALA A 171 -12.78 -3.94 -0.73
C ALA A 171 -13.57 -5.26 -0.56
N THR A 172 -13.30 -6.00 0.52
CA THR A 172 -14.02 -7.23 0.86
C THR A 172 -15.46 -6.95 1.29
N ALA A 173 -15.67 -5.98 2.19
CA ALA A 173 -17.01 -5.54 2.58
C ALA A 173 -17.80 -5.01 1.38
N TRP A 174 -17.11 -4.31 0.46
CA TRP A 174 -17.68 -3.82 -0.79
C TRP A 174 -18.11 -4.95 -1.74
N ALA A 175 -17.27 -5.96 -1.94
CA ALA A 175 -17.61 -7.15 -2.73
C ALA A 175 -18.80 -7.92 -2.16
N HIS A 176 -18.92 -7.96 -0.83
CA HIS A 176 -20.07 -8.53 -0.14
C HIS A 176 -21.34 -7.69 -0.36
N ALA A 177 -21.24 -6.37 -0.19
CA ALA A 177 -22.35 -5.43 -0.34
C ALA A 177 -22.98 -5.47 -1.74
N THR A 178 -22.14 -5.62 -2.77
CA THR A 178 -22.57 -5.69 -4.18
C THR A 178 -23.21 -7.03 -4.56
N GLY A 179 -23.21 -8.03 -3.66
CA GLY A 179 -23.73 -9.36 -3.95
C GLY A 179 -22.88 -10.10 -4.98
N ALA A 180 -21.56 -9.87 -5.00
CA ALA A 180 -20.67 -10.66 -5.82
C ALA A 180 -20.86 -12.14 -5.44
N ARG A 181 -21.28 -12.98 -6.41
CA ARG A 181 -21.84 -14.35 -6.30
C ARG A 181 -21.07 -15.37 -5.43
N THR A 182 -19.93 -14.99 -4.90
CA THR A 182 -18.95 -15.82 -4.22
C THR A 182 -18.49 -15.15 -2.91
N SER A 183 -19.18 -14.13 -2.38
CA SER A 183 -18.83 -13.42 -1.14
C SER A 183 -19.38 -14.06 0.15
N GLY A 184 -19.43 -15.41 0.19
CA GLY A 184 -19.85 -16.15 1.38
C GLY A 184 -18.88 -15.96 2.55
N LEU A 185 -19.28 -16.36 3.75
CA LEU A 185 -18.47 -16.20 4.97
C LEU A 185 -17.05 -16.78 4.81
N SER A 186 -16.91 -17.94 4.17
CA SER A 186 -15.61 -18.57 3.88
C SER A 186 -14.70 -17.70 3.01
N THR A 187 -15.25 -17.04 1.98
CA THR A 187 -14.49 -16.12 1.13
C THR A 187 -14.12 -14.84 1.86
N VAL A 188 -14.98 -14.32 2.74
CA VAL A 188 -14.65 -13.17 3.59
C VAL A 188 -13.54 -13.52 4.57
N CYS A 189 -13.62 -14.67 5.23
CA CYS A 189 -12.58 -15.15 6.15
C CYS A 189 -11.24 -15.39 5.43
N PHE A 190 -11.27 -16.03 4.26
CA PHE A 190 -10.05 -16.22 3.45
C PHE A 190 -9.46 -14.89 2.99
N ALA A 191 -10.29 -13.95 2.54
CA ALA A 191 -9.83 -12.61 2.16
C ALA A 191 -9.23 -11.85 3.35
N ALA A 192 -9.80 -11.98 4.55
CA ALA A 192 -9.25 -11.38 5.77
C ALA A 192 -7.87 -11.97 6.13
N TYR A 193 -7.73 -13.30 6.07
CA TYR A 193 -6.45 -13.97 6.27
C TYR A 193 -5.41 -13.55 5.21
N ALA A 194 -5.80 -13.62 3.93
CA ALA A 194 -4.94 -13.24 2.82
C ALA A 194 -4.54 -11.76 2.88
N ALA A 195 -5.40 -10.86 3.39
CA ALA A 195 -5.10 -9.44 3.51
C ALA A 195 -3.92 -9.17 4.45
N VAL A 196 -3.73 -10.00 5.49
CA VAL A 196 -2.57 -9.89 6.38
C VAL A 196 -1.25 -10.09 5.61
N HIS A 197 -1.26 -10.98 4.61
CA HIS A 197 -0.06 -11.35 3.86
C HIS A 197 0.08 -10.59 2.54
N GLN A 198 -1.02 -10.31 1.85
CA GLN A 198 -1.10 -9.78 0.48
C GLN A 198 -2.30 -8.82 0.32
N PRO A 199 -2.31 -7.68 1.04
CA PRO A 199 -3.47 -6.77 1.06
C PRO A 199 -3.81 -6.21 -0.33
N MET A 200 -2.81 -5.96 -1.18
CA MET A 200 -3.02 -5.46 -2.54
C MET A 200 -3.69 -6.48 -3.44
N ALA A 201 -3.26 -7.75 -3.40
CA ALA A 201 -3.89 -8.81 -4.17
C ALA A 201 -5.36 -8.99 -3.77
N VAL A 202 -5.66 -8.97 -2.47
CA VAL A 202 -7.04 -9.02 -1.96
C VAL A 202 -7.85 -7.82 -2.45
N THR A 203 -7.30 -6.62 -2.35
CA THR A 203 -7.96 -5.38 -2.84
C THR A 203 -8.30 -5.48 -4.33
N MET A 204 -7.36 -5.92 -5.16
CA MET A 204 -7.58 -6.08 -6.61
C MET A 204 -8.66 -7.11 -6.91
N VAL A 205 -8.58 -8.30 -6.30
CA VAL A 205 -9.56 -9.38 -6.53
C VAL A 205 -10.94 -8.96 -6.09
N GLN A 206 -11.08 -8.46 -4.86
CA GLN A 206 -12.37 -8.10 -4.28
C GLN A 206 -12.96 -6.86 -4.96
N GLY A 207 -12.13 -5.86 -5.26
CA GLY A 207 -12.53 -4.67 -6.03
C GLY A 207 -13.02 -5.01 -7.43
N THR A 208 -12.34 -5.93 -8.13
CA THR A 208 -12.76 -6.39 -9.48
C THR A 208 -14.10 -7.11 -9.43
N ARG A 209 -14.27 -7.99 -8.44
CA ARG A 209 -15.53 -8.74 -8.25
C ARG A 209 -16.69 -7.81 -7.96
N ALA A 210 -16.48 -6.81 -7.11
CA ALA A 210 -17.47 -5.81 -6.81
C ALA A 210 -17.82 -4.98 -8.06
N HIS A 211 -16.84 -4.51 -8.83
CA HIS A 211 -17.07 -3.80 -10.08
C HIS A 211 -17.84 -4.63 -11.10
N LEU A 212 -17.55 -5.92 -11.23
CA LEU A 212 -18.28 -6.80 -12.15
C LEU A 212 -19.74 -7.00 -11.71
N ALA A 213 -19.98 -7.14 -10.40
CA ALA A 213 -21.34 -7.21 -9.86
C ALA A 213 -22.11 -5.91 -10.12
N LEU A 214 -21.47 -4.76 -9.90
CA LEU A 214 -22.02 -3.44 -10.17
C LEU A 214 -22.29 -3.22 -11.66
N PHE A 215 -21.39 -3.63 -12.54
CA PHE A 215 -21.57 -3.57 -13.99
C PHE A 215 -22.81 -4.34 -14.43
N ARG A 216 -22.96 -5.58 -13.94
CA ARG A 216 -24.15 -6.41 -14.22
C ARG A 216 -25.42 -5.74 -13.72
N ARG A 217 -25.39 -5.11 -12.54
CA ARG A 217 -26.55 -4.42 -11.96
C ARG A 217 -26.90 -3.14 -12.70
N ALA A 218 -25.91 -2.33 -13.05
CA ALA A 218 -26.07 -1.09 -13.81
C ALA A 218 -26.55 -1.33 -15.25
N SER A 219 -26.26 -2.51 -15.82
CA SER A 219 -26.67 -2.88 -17.18
C SER A 219 -28.10 -3.46 -17.25
N ARG A 220 -28.73 -3.76 -16.12
CA ARG A 220 -30.09 -4.31 -16.09
C ARG A 220 -31.15 -3.23 -16.31
N PRO A 221 -32.03 -3.37 -17.34
CA PRO A 221 -33.17 -2.49 -17.52
C PRO A 221 -34.09 -2.50 -16.29
N GLY A 222 -34.70 -1.36 -15.99
CA GLY A 222 -35.64 -1.22 -14.89
C GLY A 222 -35.88 0.25 -14.51
N PRO A 223 -36.70 0.50 -13.47
CA PRO A 223 -36.86 1.83 -12.90
C PRO A 223 -35.49 2.40 -12.56
N ASN A 224 -35.22 3.68 -12.82
CA ASN A 224 -33.95 4.34 -12.52
C ASN A 224 -32.71 3.84 -13.31
N PHE A 225 -32.86 3.04 -14.37
CA PHE A 225 -31.73 2.54 -15.19
C PHE A 225 -30.73 3.64 -15.61
N LYS A 226 -31.23 4.78 -16.11
CA LYS A 226 -30.37 5.91 -16.51
C LYS A 226 -29.52 6.43 -15.35
N ARG A 227 -30.11 6.54 -14.15
CA ARG A 227 -29.41 6.98 -12.94
C ARG A 227 -28.36 5.97 -12.51
N ARG A 228 -28.69 4.68 -12.43
CA ARG A 228 -27.70 3.63 -12.09
C ARG A 228 -26.55 3.59 -13.08
N ARG A 229 -26.84 3.65 -14.38
CA ARG A 229 -25.80 3.63 -15.42
C ARG A 229 -24.90 4.86 -15.34
N ALA A 230 -25.46 6.05 -15.07
CA ALA A 230 -24.69 7.26 -14.86
C ALA A 230 -23.78 7.13 -13.62
N ALA A 231 -24.34 6.71 -12.48
CA ALA A 231 -23.60 6.52 -11.24
C ALA A 231 -22.47 5.47 -11.37
N PHE A 232 -22.74 4.36 -12.08
CA PHE A 232 -21.70 3.37 -12.37
C PHE A 232 -20.59 3.94 -13.25
N LYS A 233 -20.94 4.69 -14.30
CA LYS A 233 -19.95 5.28 -15.21
C LYS A 233 -19.06 6.29 -14.49
N THR A 234 -19.65 7.23 -13.76
CA THR A 234 -18.90 8.25 -13.02
C THR A 234 -18.09 7.63 -11.89
N GLY A 235 -18.69 6.69 -11.15
CA GLY A 235 -18.03 5.98 -10.04
C GLY A 235 -16.84 5.16 -10.51
N THR A 236 -16.98 4.45 -11.63
CA THR A 236 -15.89 3.65 -12.21
C THR A 236 -14.78 4.54 -12.76
N ALA A 237 -15.12 5.65 -13.44
CA ALA A 237 -14.11 6.61 -13.91
C ALA A 237 -13.33 7.21 -12.74
N THR A 238 -14.04 7.62 -11.68
CA THR A 238 -13.42 8.15 -10.46
C THR A 238 -12.53 7.10 -9.78
N ALA A 239 -13.00 5.85 -9.68
CA ALA A 239 -12.22 4.73 -9.14
C ALA A 239 -10.96 4.45 -9.96
N ALA A 240 -11.02 4.56 -11.29
CA ALA A 240 -9.87 4.37 -12.17
C ALA A 240 -8.82 5.46 -11.97
N VAL A 241 -9.24 6.73 -11.85
CA VAL A 241 -8.31 7.83 -11.53
C VAL A 241 -7.73 7.65 -10.12
N ALA A 242 -8.56 7.25 -9.15
CA ALA A 242 -8.09 6.93 -7.80
C ALA A 242 -7.01 5.84 -7.83
N ALA A 243 -7.26 4.70 -8.48
CA ALA A 243 -6.28 3.63 -8.63
C ALA A 243 -5.00 4.13 -9.33
N GLY A 244 -5.14 4.98 -10.35
CA GLY A 244 -4.02 5.65 -11.02
C GLY A 244 -3.18 6.51 -10.06
N THR A 245 -3.83 7.32 -9.20
CA THR A 245 -3.12 8.12 -8.18
C THR A 245 -2.42 7.24 -7.16
N PHE A 246 -3.06 6.16 -6.69
CA PHE A 246 -2.44 5.19 -5.79
C PHE A 246 -1.20 4.54 -6.41
N MET A 247 -1.29 4.08 -7.67
CA MET A 247 -0.14 3.49 -8.37
C MET A 247 0.95 4.52 -8.71
N SER A 248 0.59 5.79 -8.89
CA SER A 248 1.54 6.87 -9.17
C SER A 248 2.38 7.22 -7.95
N GLU A 249 1.86 6.95 -6.74
CA GLU A 249 2.59 7.10 -5.48
C GLU A 249 3.93 6.34 -5.51
N ASP A 250 3.94 5.11 -6.01
CA ASP A 250 5.15 4.30 -6.08
C ASP A 250 6.15 4.76 -7.15
N LYS A 251 5.64 5.37 -8.23
CA LYS A 251 6.47 5.85 -9.34
C LYS A 251 7.03 7.24 -9.10
N PHE A 252 6.28 8.07 -8.38
CA PHE A 252 6.59 9.48 -8.14
C PHE A 252 6.51 9.80 -6.64
N PRO A 253 7.35 9.17 -5.80
CA PRO A 253 7.28 9.33 -4.34
C PRO A 253 7.60 10.76 -3.87
N ASP A 254 8.23 11.57 -4.73
CA ASP A 254 8.56 12.97 -4.42
C ASP A 254 7.47 13.97 -4.88
N THR A 255 6.34 13.49 -5.42
CA THR A 255 5.24 14.40 -5.83
C THR A 255 4.24 14.54 -4.69
N PRO A 256 4.18 15.72 -4.05
CA PRO A 256 3.32 15.91 -2.88
C PRO A 256 1.84 15.82 -3.27
N TYR A 257 1.00 15.50 -2.30
CA TYR A 257 -0.48 15.51 -2.41
C TYR A 257 -1.09 14.45 -3.35
N ILE A 258 -0.31 13.59 -4.01
CA ILE A 258 -0.88 12.45 -4.78
C ILE A 258 -1.69 11.54 -3.86
N HIS A 259 -1.20 11.29 -2.65
CA HIS A 259 -1.89 10.44 -1.67
C HIS A 259 -3.19 11.09 -1.16
N ALA A 260 -3.19 12.39 -0.93
CA ALA A 260 -4.40 13.14 -0.61
C ALA A 260 -5.44 13.08 -1.73
N ALA A 261 -5.01 13.18 -2.99
CA ALA A 261 -5.90 13.02 -4.14
C ALA A 261 -6.50 11.60 -4.17
N TRP A 262 -5.71 10.56 -3.86
CA TRP A 262 -6.20 9.20 -3.70
C TRP A 262 -7.32 9.11 -2.66
N HIS A 263 -7.16 9.69 -1.46
CA HIS A 263 -8.21 9.70 -0.42
C HIS A 263 -9.53 10.29 -0.92
N LEU A 264 -9.47 11.45 -1.57
CA LEU A 264 -10.66 12.15 -2.06
C LEU A 264 -11.36 11.35 -3.17
N LEU A 265 -10.57 10.88 -4.15
CA LEU A 265 -11.10 10.15 -5.31
C LEU A 265 -11.65 8.78 -4.91
N SER A 266 -10.98 8.05 -4.02
CA SER A 266 -11.46 6.75 -3.55
C SER A 266 -12.76 6.89 -2.77
N ALA A 267 -12.86 7.85 -1.85
CA ALA A 267 -14.07 8.14 -1.10
C ALA A 267 -15.24 8.56 -2.03
N ALA A 268 -14.96 9.44 -3.00
CA ALA A 268 -15.93 9.85 -4.01
C ALA A 268 -16.44 8.66 -4.85
N ALA A 269 -15.53 7.79 -5.30
CA ALA A 269 -15.89 6.60 -6.05
C ALA A 269 -16.79 5.66 -5.24
N ILE A 270 -16.46 5.41 -3.96
CA ILE A 270 -17.26 4.57 -3.06
C ILE A 270 -18.68 5.14 -2.92
N ALA A 271 -18.80 6.42 -2.61
CA ALA A 271 -20.10 7.08 -2.45
C ALA A 271 -20.95 7.04 -3.72
N GLN A 272 -20.35 7.25 -4.89
CA GLN A 272 -21.05 7.16 -6.18
C GLN A 272 -21.51 5.73 -6.46
N LEU A 273 -20.66 4.74 -6.28
CA LEU A 273 -20.98 3.34 -6.55
C LEU A 273 -21.98 2.74 -5.54
N LEU A 274 -22.11 3.30 -4.34
CA LEU A 274 -23.15 2.94 -3.37
C LEU A 274 -24.57 3.18 -3.90
N THR A 275 -24.73 4.16 -4.78
CA THR A 275 -26.01 4.44 -5.46
C THR A 275 -26.45 3.25 -6.33
N VAL A 276 -25.51 2.48 -6.87
CA VAL A 276 -25.80 1.30 -7.69
C VAL A 276 -26.13 0.08 -6.83
N CYS A 277 -25.62 0.00 -5.59
CA CYS A 277 -25.88 -1.12 -4.66
C CYS A 277 -27.30 -1.11 -4.07
N ALA A 278 -27.83 0.08 -3.80
CA ALA A 278 -29.08 0.28 -3.06
C ALA A 278 -30.36 0.21 -3.91
N GLU A 279 -30.25 -0.02 -5.22
CA GLU A 279 -31.35 -0.12 -6.18
C GLU A 279 -31.38 -1.48 -6.86
#